data_AF-A0A960LMA8-F1
#
_entry.id   AF-A0A960LMA8-F1
#
_cell.length_a   1.000
_cell.length_b   1.000
_cell.length_c   1.000
_cell.angle_alpha   90.00
_cell.angle_beta   90.00
_cell.angle_gamma   90.00
#
_symmetry.space_group_name_H-M   'P 1'
#
loop_
_entity.id
_entity.type
_entity.pdbx_description
1 polymer ?
#
loop_
_entity_poly.entity_id
_entity_poly.type
_entity_poly.pdbx_seq_one_letter_code
_entity_poly.pdbx_strand_id
1 'polypeptide(L)'
;MLSTILILAGFGIVALVVELVVPGGILGVAGMLCLIAAAIMSFVEYGFVVGFLVSMAIGLLAFSVVWLWMRYFHRLPGTRELI
;
A
#
# COMPACT_ATOMS: atom_id res chain seq x y z
N MET A 1 -9.30 18.70 2.66
CA MET A 1 -9.19 17.52 1.78
C MET A 1 -7.85 16.81 2.01
N LEU A 2 -6.78 17.56 2.31
CA LEU A 2 -5.53 17.06 2.94
C LEU A 2 -5.72 15.95 4.01
N SER A 3 -6.59 16.15 5.00
CA SER A 3 -6.82 15.17 6.08
C SER A 3 -7.27 13.81 5.54
N THR A 4 -8.13 13.81 4.53
CA THR A 4 -8.63 12.60 3.87
C THR A 4 -7.51 11.89 3.09
N ILE A 5 -6.65 12.64 2.40
CA ILE A 5 -5.49 12.10 1.70
C ILE A 5 -4.54 11.42 2.69
N LEU A 6 -4.25 12.07 3.81
CA LEU A 6 -3.39 11.50 4.85
C LEU A 6 -3.99 10.25 5.50
N ILE A 7 -5.30 10.24 5.75
CA ILE A 7 -5.99 9.06 6.28
C ILE A 7 -5.92 7.91 5.28
N LEU A 8 -6.25 8.13 4.02
CA LEU A 8 -6.19 7.11 2.97
C LEU A 8 -4.77 6.58 2.77
N ALA A 9 -3.77 7.46 2.76
CA ALA A 9 -2.37 7.08 2.65
C ALA A 9 -1.91 6.25 3.85
N GLY A 10 -2.21 6.72 5.07
CA GLY A 10 -1.85 6.01 6.30
C GLY A 10 -2.52 4.64 6.40
N PHE A 11 -3.84 4.58 6.15
CA PHE A 11 -4.59 3.33 6.20
C PHE A 11 -4.14 2.34 5.11
N GLY A 12 -3.85 2.85 3.91
CA GLY A 12 -3.32 2.06 2.81
C GLY A 12 -1.96 1.42 3.13
N ILE A 13 -1.04 2.19 3.71
CA ILE A 13 0.28 1.67 4.14
C ILE A 13 0.11 0.64 5.25
N VAL A 14 -0.70 0.92 6.28
CA VAL A 14 -0.92 -0.02 7.38
C VAL A 14 -1.54 -1.31 6.87
N ALA A 15 -2.54 -1.25 6.00
CA ALA A 15 -3.17 -2.44 5.42
C ALA A 15 -2.17 -3.28 4.62
N LEU A 16 -1.31 -2.65 3.80
CA LEU A 16 -0.24 -3.33 3.08
C LEU A 16 0.78 -4.00 4.02
N VAL A 17 1.13 -3.36 5.13
CA VAL A 17 2.07 -3.94 6.11
C VAL A 17 1.41 -5.08 6.89
N VAL A 18 0.14 -4.97 7.26
CA VAL A 18 -0.59 -6.05 7.96
C VAL A 18 -0.74 -7.29 7.08
N GLU A 19 -0.94 -7.10 5.77
CA GLU A 19 -0.95 -8.19 4.78
C GLU A 19 0.37 -8.97 4.76
N LEU A 20 1.51 -8.36 5.11
CA LEU A 20 2.78 -9.08 5.26
C LEU A 20 2.76 -10.08 6.42
N VAL A 21 1.89 -9.90 7.41
CA VAL A 21 1.78 -10.78 8.58
C VAL A 21 0.67 -11.81 8.41
N VAL A 22 -0.46 -11.39 7.81
CA VAL A 22 -1.66 -12.22 7.62
C VAL A 22 -1.91 -12.35 6.11
N PRO A 23 -1.21 -13.28 5.42
CA PRO A 23 -1.32 -13.44 3.99
C PRO A 23 -2.71 -13.97 3.61
N GLY A 24 -3.52 -13.14 2.97
CA GLY A 24 -4.87 -13.46 2.51
C GLY A 24 -5.30 -12.71 1.24
N GLY A 25 -4.48 -11.78 0.74
CA GLY A 25 -4.68 -10.94 -0.43
C GLY A 25 -5.68 -9.79 -0.24
N ILE A 26 -6.62 -9.92 0.70
CA ILE A 26 -7.74 -8.98 0.86
C ILE A 26 -7.26 -7.62 1.40
N LEU A 27 -6.41 -7.60 2.43
CA LEU A 27 -5.90 -6.34 2.99
C LEU A 27 -4.92 -5.68 2.03
N GLY A 28 -4.18 -6.48 1.26
CA GLY A 28 -3.34 -6.01 0.16
C GLY A 28 -4.13 -5.21 -0.88
N VAL A 29 -5.24 -5.77 -1.37
CA VAL A 29 -6.10 -5.12 -2.36
C VAL A 29 -6.79 -3.88 -1.78
N ALA A 30 -7.36 -3.97 -0.58
CA ALA A 30 -8.00 -2.84 0.08
C ALA A 30 -7.01 -1.68 0.32
N GLY A 31 -5.80 -2.01 0.79
CA GLY A 31 -4.72 -1.05 0.99
C GLY A 31 -4.31 -0.36 -0.31
N MET A 32 -4.15 -1.13 -1.39
CA MET A 32 -3.81 -0.58 -2.70
C MET A 32 -4.88 0.39 -3.22
N LEU A 33 -6.16 0.06 -3.06
CA LEU A 33 -7.26 0.96 -3.44
C LEU A 33 -7.24 2.27 -2.66
N CYS A 34 -6.95 2.22 -1.34
CA CYS A 34 -6.79 3.42 -0.54
C CYS A 34 -5.62 4.30 -1.03
N LEU A 35 -4.49 3.69 -1.39
CA LEU A 35 -3.33 4.44 -1.92
C LEU A 35 -3.61 5.05 -3.29
N ILE A 36 -4.30 4.32 -4.18
CA ILE A 36 -4.73 4.85 -5.48
C ILE A 36 -5.66 6.05 -5.29
N ALA A 37 -6.64 5.94 -4.38
CA ALA A 37 -7.55 7.05 -4.07
C ALA A 37 -6.78 8.26 -3.52
N ALA A 38 -5.81 8.06 -2.61
CA ALA A 38 -4.95 9.13 -2.10
C ALA A 38 -4.15 9.81 -3.21
N ALA A 39 -3.62 9.04 -4.17
CA ALA A 39 -2.90 9.56 -5.31
C ALA A 39 -3.79 10.42 -6.22
N ILE A 40 -4.97 9.91 -6.60
CA ILE A 40 -5.94 10.64 -7.43
C ILE A 40 -6.34 11.96 -6.76
N MET A 41 -6.67 11.92 -5.47
CA MET A 41 -7.01 13.13 -4.73
C MET A 41 -5.85 14.12 -4.67
N SER A 42 -4.61 13.64 -4.59
CA SER A 42 -3.42 14.51 -4.61
C SER A 42 -3.25 15.23 -5.96
N PHE A 43 -3.55 14.58 -7.08
CA PHE A 43 -3.58 15.24 -8.40
C PHE A 43 -4.67 16.31 -8.49
N VAL A 44 -5.86 16.03 -7.94
CA VAL A 44 -6.99 16.95 -7.98
C VAL A 44 -6.75 18.18 -7.10
N GLU A 45 -6.16 18.01 -5.91
CA GLU A 45 -6.01 19.09 -4.93
C GLU A 45 -4.73 19.92 -5.14
N TYR A 46 -3.62 19.29 -5.54
CA TYR A 46 -2.30 19.93 -5.60
C TYR A 46 -1.69 20.00 -7.01
N GLY A 47 -2.42 19.51 -8.02
CA GLY A 47 -1.99 19.54 -9.41
C GLY A 47 -0.93 18.50 -9.78
N PHE A 48 -0.44 18.59 -11.01
CA PHE A 48 0.35 17.53 -11.65
C PHE A 48 1.66 17.23 -10.93
N VAL A 49 2.44 18.25 -10.55
CA VAL A 49 3.77 18.07 -9.97
C VAL A 49 3.69 17.31 -8.65
N VAL A 50 2.80 17.72 -7.75
CA VAL A 50 2.64 17.10 -6.42
C VAL A 50 2.01 15.72 -6.56
N GLY A 51 0.96 15.58 -7.38
CA GLY A 51 0.34 14.28 -7.64
C GLY A 51 1.34 13.26 -8.20
N PHE A 52 2.20 13.67 -9.13
CA PHE A 52 3.24 12.80 -9.70
C PHE A 52 4.26 12.34 -8.65
N LEU A 53 4.74 13.25 -7.80
CA LEU A 53 5.66 12.90 -6.70
C LEU A 53 5.02 11.91 -5.71
N VAL A 54 3.76 12.13 -5.34
CA VAL A 54 3.01 11.23 -4.44
C VAL A 54 2.83 9.86 -5.07
N SER A 55 2.47 9.78 -6.36
CA SER A 55 2.36 8.51 -7.08
C SER A 55 3.67 7.76 -7.18
N MET A 56 4.79 8.45 -7.44
CA MET A 56 6.12 7.83 -7.41
C MET A 56 6.44 7.25 -6.04
N ALA A 57 6.18 7.99 -4.96
CA ALA A 57 6.41 7.52 -3.60
C ALA A 57 5.56 6.28 -3.26
N ILE A 58 4.28 6.28 -3.62
CA ILE A 58 3.37 5.15 -3.47
C ILE A 58 3.86 3.93 -4.27
N GLY A 59 4.28 4.14 -5.53
CA GLY A 59 4.80 3.08 -6.39
C GLY A 59 6.06 2.42 -5.82
N LEU A 60 7.01 3.20 -5.31
CA LEU A 60 8.21 2.70 -4.63
C LEU A 60 7.88 1.92 -3.36
N LEU A 61 6.92 2.40 -2.57
CA LEU A 61 6.43 1.71 -1.38
C LEU A 61 5.78 0.37 -1.74
N ALA A 62 4.84 0.38 -2.69
CA ALA A 62 4.15 -0.82 -3.14
C ALA A 62 5.14 -1.87 -3.67
N PHE A 63 6.11 -1.45 -4.51
CA PHE A 63 7.16 -2.34 -5.01
C PHE A 63 8.00 -2.92 -3.87
N SER A 64 8.39 -2.10 -2.89
CA SER A 64 9.18 -2.54 -1.74
C SER A 64 8.41 -3.53 -0.87
N VAL A 65 7.12 -3.31 -0.64
CA VAL A 65 6.24 -4.23 0.10
C VAL A 65 6.12 -5.56 -0.63
N VAL A 66 5.86 -5.56 -1.94
CA VAL A 66 5.76 -6.79 -2.74
C VAL A 66 7.09 -7.53 -2.76
N TRP A 67 8.21 -6.82 -2.90
CA TRP A 67 9.54 -7.43 -2.86
C TRP A 67 9.84 -8.07 -1.49
N LEU A 68 9.52 -7.37 -0.40
CA LEU A 68 9.62 -7.90 0.97
C LEU A 68 8.72 -9.12 1.14
N TRP A 69 7.48 -9.05 0.65
CA TRP A 69 6.54 -10.15 0.68
C TRP A 69 7.12 -11.37 -0.01
N MET A 70 7.55 -11.28 -1.28
CA MET A 70 8.16 -12.41 -1.98
C MET A 70 9.39 -12.99 -1.26
N ARG A 71 10.21 -12.14 -0.62
CA ARG A 71 11.41 -12.57 0.10
C ARG A 71 11.08 -13.28 1.43
N TYR A 72 10.07 -12.79 2.16
CA TYR A 72 9.73 -13.28 3.50
C TYR A 72 8.51 -14.19 3.55
N PHE A 73 7.78 -14.36 2.45
CA PHE A 73 6.55 -15.16 2.36
C PHE A 73 6.75 -16.59 2.89
N HIS A 74 7.89 -17.20 2.53
CA HIS A 74 8.29 -18.55 2.92
C HIS A 74 8.61 -18.69 4.42
N ARG A 75 8.71 -17.59 5.17
CA ARG A 75 9.06 -17.57 6.59
C ARG A 75 7.91 -17.16 7.50
N LEU A 76 6.73 -16.85 6.94
CA LEU A 76 5.59 -16.43 7.74
C LEU A 76 4.93 -17.63 8.43
N PRO A 77 4.47 -17.48 9.68
CA PRO A 77 3.90 -18.59 10.45
C PRO A 77 2.64 -19.17 9.80
N GLY A 78 1.85 -18.36 9.07
CA GLY A 78 0.62 -18.81 8.38
C GLY A 78 0.84 -19.59 7.08
N THR A 79 2.04 -19.56 6.49
CA THR A 79 2.38 -20.30 5.25
C THR A 79 3.05 -21.64 5.52
N ARG A 80 3.45 -21.94 6.77
CA ARG A 80 4.03 -23.24 7.14
C ARG A 80 3.04 -24.40 7.09
N GLU A 81 1.73 -24.14 7.16
CA GLU A 81 0.69 -25.17 7.10
C GLU A 81 0.22 -25.49 5.68
N LEU A 82 0.73 -24.77 4.66
CA LEU A 82 0.36 -24.93 3.25
C LEU A 82 1.39 -25.73 2.43
N ILE A 83 2.48 -26.21 3.05
CA ILE A 83 3.52 -27.10 2.48
C ILE A 83 3.39 -28.47 3.13
#